data_AF-A0A223B385-F1
#
_entry.id   AF-A0A223B385-F1
#
_cell.length_a   1.000
_cell.length_b   1.000
_cell.length_c   1.000
_cell.angle_alpha   90.00
_cell.angle_beta   90.00
_cell.angle_gamma   90.00
#
_symmetry.space_group_name_H-M   'P 1'
#
loop_
_entity.id
_entity.type
_entity.pdbx_description
1 polymer ?
#
loop_
_entity_poly.entity_id
_entity_poly.type
_entity_poly.pdbx_seq_one_letter_code
_entity_poly.pdbx_strand_id
1 'polypeptide(L)'
;MSDKRVFKVLKGGLAGMSTPAGERFTSAWITNTRLMGVVCLCISWSNSNREFHQYFYFDAEEYGFDRYESYRCSRGTTDKEADKELKDIENSLIGGLGGKKTPLTLKEAAWLLGEFIEYNRIHGIPLPANFHDLAFLLKLKPELSTSEKARIFEKSCAEIVNFNALANYFLMRCVGKDFTAAAFLAKPWVNVDILPDFSRGTLYTNAVRICKDRESVNCRSLVEAADKYYVVSSHLKIEDMKISACECVSILPVTEKEAYLQLSHAEFITIYSFDGGIDDFSSSSMRLLNNAAEHDEHGGKTFMIYHPNNSHVDLPDYYLYNDLLGIYHINDNGELLVAAPTLRGIRKLELNLNISKLKPLLNAKGSFEFNEPVLIQYLESAFTDFLSFIDAIKAD
;
A
#
# COMPACT_ATOMS: atom_id res chain seq x y z
N MET A 1 -65.35 -8.22 0.92
CA MET A 1 -64.26 -8.97 0.28
C MET A 1 -63.06 -8.02 0.15
N SER A 2 -62.05 -8.14 1.01
CA SER A 2 -60.89 -7.24 0.98
C SER A 2 -59.89 -7.73 -0.06
N ASP A 3 -59.70 -6.93 -1.10
CA ASP A 3 -58.76 -7.19 -2.17
C ASP A 3 -57.32 -6.95 -1.66
N LYS A 4 -56.70 -7.99 -1.09
CA LYS A 4 -55.28 -7.95 -0.70
C LYS A 4 -54.45 -8.05 -1.98
N ARG A 5 -54.06 -6.90 -2.53
CA ARG A 5 -52.99 -6.82 -3.53
C ARG A 5 -51.70 -7.38 -2.93
N VAL A 6 -51.39 -8.63 -3.26
CA VAL A 6 -50.12 -9.26 -2.90
C VAL A 6 -49.02 -8.61 -3.74
N PHE A 7 -48.25 -7.72 -3.11
CA PHE A 7 -47.02 -7.20 -3.69
C PHE A 7 -46.06 -8.39 -3.91
N LYS A 8 -45.90 -8.79 -5.18
CA LYS A 8 -44.92 -9.80 -5.57
C LYS A 8 -43.59 -9.09 -5.76
N VAL A 9 -42.73 -9.13 -4.73
CA VAL A 9 -41.36 -8.65 -4.83
C VAL A 9 -40.61 -9.57 -5.80
N LEU A 10 -40.36 -9.08 -7.01
CA LEU A 10 -39.46 -9.74 -7.95
C LEU A 10 -38.04 -9.47 -7.46
N LYS A 11 -37.37 -10.49 -6.95
CA LYS A 11 -35.94 -10.40 -6.61
C LYS A 11 -35.19 -10.08 -7.90
N GLY A 12 -34.56 -8.91 -7.98
CA GLY A 12 -33.64 -8.59 -9.07
C GLY A 12 -32.55 -9.66 -9.20
N GLY A 13 -32.04 -9.93 -10.40
CA GLY A 13 -31.21 -11.10 -10.71
C GLY A 13 -29.95 -11.30 -9.85
N LEU A 14 -29.44 -10.24 -9.19
CA LEU A 14 -28.30 -10.32 -8.26
C LEU A 14 -28.70 -10.62 -6.81
N ALA A 15 -29.97 -10.42 -6.42
CA ALA A 15 -30.47 -10.56 -5.05
C ALA A 15 -30.68 -12.03 -4.60
N GLY A 16 -30.29 -12.98 -5.45
CA GLY A 16 -30.37 -14.42 -5.16
C GLY A 16 -29.02 -15.12 -5.19
N MET A 17 -27.91 -14.40 -5.43
CA MET A 17 -26.62 -15.06 -5.55
C MET A 17 -26.09 -15.51 -4.20
N SER A 18 -25.70 -16.78 -4.18
CA SER A 18 -25.03 -17.39 -3.06
C SER A 18 -23.72 -18.01 -3.52
N THR A 19 -22.79 -18.12 -2.59
CA THR A 19 -21.65 -19.02 -2.70
C THR A 19 -22.13 -20.46 -2.94
N PRO A 20 -21.24 -21.39 -3.33
CA PRO A 20 -21.55 -22.82 -3.40
C PRO A 20 -22.05 -23.42 -2.07
N ALA A 21 -21.69 -22.82 -0.94
CA ALA A 21 -22.11 -23.24 0.41
C ALA A 21 -23.38 -22.51 0.91
N GLY A 22 -24.00 -21.66 0.08
CA GLY A 22 -25.29 -21.04 0.37
C GLY A 22 -25.22 -19.72 1.15
N GLU A 23 -24.04 -19.17 1.42
CA GLU A 23 -23.87 -17.81 1.94
C GLU A 23 -24.32 -16.77 0.91
N ARG A 24 -25.09 -15.76 1.33
CA ARG A 24 -25.57 -14.66 0.49
C ARG A 24 -24.69 -13.43 0.67
N PHE A 25 -24.58 -12.64 -0.39
CA PHE A 25 -23.82 -11.39 -0.37
C PHE A 25 -24.30 -10.46 0.76
N THR A 26 -23.36 -9.91 1.53
CA THR A 26 -23.62 -8.91 2.57
C THR A 26 -23.07 -7.55 2.22
N SER A 27 -21.79 -7.48 1.85
CA SER A 27 -21.10 -6.22 1.54
C SER A 27 -19.85 -6.47 0.70
N ALA A 28 -19.37 -5.41 0.05
CA ALA A 28 -18.04 -5.37 -0.55
C ALA A 28 -17.43 -3.98 -0.37
N TRP A 29 -16.10 -3.90 -0.38
CA TRP A 29 -15.36 -2.65 -0.36
C TRP A 29 -14.04 -2.77 -1.12
N ILE A 30 -13.52 -1.66 -1.61
CA ILE A 30 -12.19 -1.55 -2.21
C ILE A 30 -11.37 -0.45 -1.52
N THR A 31 -10.06 -0.61 -1.40
CA THR A 31 -9.21 0.50 -0.94
C THR A 31 -9.09 1.59 -1.99
N ASN A 32 -9.03 2.85 -1.56
CA ASN A 32 -8.86 3.98 -2.46
C ASN A 32 -7.38 4.27 -2.80
N THR A 33 -6.60 3.23 -3.07
CA THR A 33 -5.13 3.27 -3.21
C THR A 33 -4.65 3.01 -4.62
N ARG A 34 -5.56 3.01 -5.61
CA ARG A 34 -5.27 2.73 -7.03
C ARG A 34 -4.16 3.62 -7.59
N LEU A 35 -4.05 4.85 -7.12
CA LEU A 35 -3.00 5.80 -7.56
C LEU A 35 -1.63 5.53 -6.93
N MET A 36 -1.54 4.65 -5.93
CA MET A 36 -0.29 4.09 -5.41
C MET A 36 0.10 2.78 -6.12
N GLY A 37 -0.70 2.31 -7.08
CA GLY A 37 -0.44 1.10 -7.87
C GLY A 37 -1.15 -0.14 -7.36
N VAL A 38 -1.62 -0.15 -6.12
CA VAL A 38 -2.17 -1.34 -5.48
C VAL A 38 -3.56 -1.08 -4.91
N VAL A 39 -4.46 -2.07 -4.96
CA VAL A 39 -5.79 -2.02 -4.33
C VAL A 39 -6.17 -3.36 -3.73
N CYS A 40 -6.85 -3.33 -2.59
CA CYS A 40 -7.46 -4.52 -1.99
C CYS A 40 -8.98 -4.43 -2.08
N LEU A 41 -9.60 -5.48 -2.61
CA LEU A 41 -11.04 -5.71 -2.63
C LEU A 41 -11.39 -6.75 -1.55
N CYS A 42 -12.44 -6.49 -0.79
CA CYS A 42 -13.06 -7.51 0.07
C CYS A 42 -14.52 -7.73 -0.34
N ILE A 43 -14.95 -8.99 -0.38
CA ILE A 43 -16.34 -9.38 -0.55
C ILE A 43 -16.75 -10.26 0.64
N SER A 44 -17.80 -9.85 1.32
CA SER A 44 -18.35 -10.55 2.49
C SER A 44 -19.69 -11.20 2.17
N TRP A 45 -19.91 -12.37 2.76
CA TRP A 45 -21.09 -13.20 2.60
C TRP A 45 -21.54 -13.75 3.96
N SER A 46 -22.83 -14.06 4.10
CA SER A 46 -23.32 -14.76 5.29
C SER A 46 -24.53 -15.64 5.00
N ASN A 47 -24.71 -16.69 5.81
CA ASN A 47 -25.98 -17.41 5.93
C ASN A 47 -26.46 -17.38 7.39
N SER A 48 -27.37 -18.26 7.81
CA SER A 48 -27.86 -18.28 9.19
C SER A 48 -26.77 -18.61 10.21
N ASN A 49 -25.73 -19.35 9.81
CA ASN A 49 -24.78 -19.98 10.74
C ASN A 49 -23.32 -19.58 10.48
N ARG A 50 -23.00 -18.95 9.34
CA ARG A 50 -21.63 -18.67 8.91
C ARG A 50 -21.49 -17.31 8.26
N GLU A 51 -20.27 -16.78 8.35
CA GLU A 51 -19.76 -15.64 7.60
C GLU A 51 -18.57 -16.09 6.76
N PHE A 52 -18.42 -15.49 5.59
CA PHE A 52 -17.35 -15.79 4.64
C PHE A 52 -16.80 -14.48 4.07
N HIS A 53 -15.50 -14.28 4.20
CA HIS A 53 -14.79 -13.10 3.73
C HIS A 53 -13.76 -13.53 2.69
N GLN A 54 -13.74 -12.83 1.56
CA GLN A 54 -12.79 -13.04 0.48
C GLN A 54 -12.04 -11.73 0.25
N TYR A 55 -10.72 -11.79 0.27
CA TYR A 55 -9.84 -10.67 0.03
C TYR A 55 -9.04 -10.90 -1.25
N PHE A 56 -8.95 -9.86 -2.07
CA PHE A 56 -8.27 -9.87 -3.35
C PHE A 56 -7.31 -8.68 -3.37
N TYR A 57 -6.02 -8.96 -3.41
CA TYR A 57 -4.97 -7.96 -3.54
C TYR A 57 -4.58 -7.85 -5.00
N PHE A 58 -4.67 -6.63 -5.52
CA PHE A 58 -4.40 -6.32 -6.90
C PHE A 58 -3.25 -5.33 -6.99
N ASP A 59 -2.22 -5.68 -7.73
CA ASP A 59 -1.14 -4.84 -8.19
C ASP A 59 -1.41 -4.45 -9.64
N ALA A 60 -1.65 -3.17 -9.90
CA ALA A 60 -1.96 -2.67 -11.23
C ALA A 60 -0.72 -2.30 -12.06
N GLU A 61 0.46 -2.42 -11.47
CA GLU A 61 1.74 -2.17 -12.12
C GLU A 61 2.28 -3.50 -12.62
N GLU A 62 2.63 -4.43 -11.73
CA GLU A 62 3.44 -5.60 -12.06
C GLU A 62 2.71 -6.93 -11.94
N TYR A 63 2.10 -7.21 -10.79
CA TYR A 63 1.66 -8.57 -10.45
C TYR A 63 0.17 -8.85 -10.75
N GLY A 64 -0.59 -7.84 -11.18
CA GLY A 64 -2.00 -8.01 -11.53
C GLY A 64 -2.83 -8.47 -10.33
N PHE A 65 -3.64 -9.51 -10.50
CA PHE A 65 -4.21 -10.25 -9.38
C PHE A 65 -3.13 -11.09 -8.71
N ASP A 66 -2.56 -10.54 -7.64
CA ASP A 66 -1.36 -11.04 -6.98
C ASP A 66 -1.69 -12.04 -5.86
N ARG A 67 -2.51 -11.64 -4.89
CA ARG A 67 -2.81 -12.46 -3.70
C ARG A 67 -4.30 -12.60 -3.45
N TYR A 68 -4.71 -13.80 -3.06
CA TYR A 68 -6.08 -14.15 -2.67
C TYR A 68 -6.08 -14.80 -1.29
N GLU A 69 -6.90 -14.28 -0.39
CA GLU A 69 -7.11 -14.85 0.95
C GLU A 69 -8.59 -15.01 1.21
N SER A 70 -8.97 -16.03 1.98
CA SER A 70 -10.37 -16.21 2.34
C SER A 70 -10.55 -16.87 3.70
N TYR A 71 -11.57 -16.44 4.43
CA TYR A 71 -11.82 -16.89 5.79
C TYR A 71 -13.31 -17.17 6.02
N ARG A 72 -13.61 -18.32 6.62
CA ARG A 72 -14.98 -18.71 7.02
C ARG A 72 -15.04 -18.87 8.53
N CYS A 73 -16.00 -18.21 9.16
CA CYS A 73 -16.27 -18.34 10.60
C CYS A 73 -17.75 -18.58 10.85
N SER A 74 -18.09 -18.99 12.07
CA SER A 74 -19.49 -19.08 12.50
C SER A 74 -20.10 -17.66 12.61
N ARG A 75 -21.39 -17.53 12.37
CA ARG A 75 -22.07 -16.24 12.43
C ARG A 75 -22.35 -15.85 13.87
N GLY A 76 -22.06 -14.60 14.23
CA GLY A 76 -22.27 -14.09 15.59
C GLY A 76 -21.29 -14.68 16.61
N THR A 77 -20.20 -15.30 16.14
CA THR A 77 -19.12 -15.70 17.04
C THR A 77 -18.54 -14.43 17.64
N THR A 78 -18.62 -14.32 18.97
CA THR A 78 -17.84 -13.34 19.75
C THR A 78 -16.46 -13.89 20.11
N ASP A 79 -16.03 -14.96 19.40
CA ASP A 79 -14.70 -15.51 19.57
C ASP A 79 -13.69 -14.47 19.15
N LYS A 80 -12.92 -14.03 20.14
CA LYS A 80 -11.79 -13.14 19.96
C LYS A 80 -10.78 -13.70 18.95
N GLU A 81 -10.76 -15.00 18.73
CA GLU A 81 -9.91 -15.68 17.75
C GLU A 81 -10.34 -15.40 16.30
N ALA A 82 -11.63 -15.50 15.98
CA ALA A 82 -12.11 -15.21 14.62
C ALA A 82 -11.97 -13.72 14.26
N ASP A 83 -12.25 -12.84 15.22
CA ASP A 83 -12.02 -11.40 15.08
C ASP A 83 -10.53 -11.04 14.94
N LYS A 84 -9.65 -11.82 15.56
CA LYS A 84 -8.19 -11.65 15.46
C LYS A 84 -7.72 -12.08 14.08
N GLU A 85 -8.11 -13.28 13.63
CA GLU A 85 -7.71 -13.82 12.33
C GLU A 85 -8.14 -12.90 11.18
N LEU A 86 -9.37 -12.39 11.21
CA LEU A 86 -9.85 -11.43 10.20
C LEU A 86 -9.02 -10.15 10.16
N LYS A 87 -8.62 -9.64 11.32
CA LYS A 87 -7.75 -8.46 11.41
C LYS A 87 -6.37 -8.78 10.89
N ASP A 88 -5.80 -9.91 11.28
CA ASP A 88 -4.45 -10.29 10.88
C ASP A 88 -4.37 -10.48 9.34
N ILE A 89 -5.36 -11.14 8.72
CA ILE A 89 -5.49 -11.22 7.26
C ILE A 89 -5.59 -9.83 6.65
N GLU A 90 -6.54 -9.01 7.14
CA GLU A 90 -6.75 -7.68 6.57
C GLU A 90 -5.51 -6.81 6.69
N ASN A 91 -4.85 -6.79 7.84
CA ASN A 91 -3.64 -6.02 8.10
C ASN A 91 -2.49 -6.47 7.21
N SER A 92 -2.34 -7.78 6.98
CA SER A 92 -1.34 -8.32 6.06
C SER A 92 -1.53 -7.86 4.61
N LEU A 93 -2.74 -7.44 4.24
CA LEU A 93 -3.09 -7.01 2.88
C LEU A 93 -3.19 -5.50 2.74
N ILE A 94 -3.66 -4.77 3.76
CA ILE A 94 -3.93 -3.32 3.65
C ILE A 94 -3.19 -2.45 4.66
N GLY A 95 -2.46 -3.04 5.62
CA GLY A 95 -1.80 -2.32 6.70
C GLY A 95 -0.80 -1.26 6.21
N GLY A 96 -0.12 -1.55 5.10
CA GLY A 96 0.86 -0.66 4.46
C GLY A 96 0.29 0.31 3.41
N LEU A 97 -1.00 0.23 3.05
CA LEU A 97 -1.49 0.93 1.84
C LEU A 97 -1.89 2.41 2.07
N GLY A 98 -2.07 2.83 3.32
CA GLY A 98 -2.52 4.19 3.63
C GLY A 98 -3.92 4.56 3.08
N GLY A 99 -4.76 3.56 2.80
CA GLY A 99 -6.05 3.71 2.12
C GLY A 99 -7.28 3.70 3.03
N LYS A 100 -8.35 4.36 2.57
CA LYS A 100 -9.72 4.20 3.09
C LYS A 100 -10.45 3.09 2.34
N LYS A 101 -11.37 2.42 3.01
CA LYS A 101 -12.27 1.42 2.42
C LYS A 101 -13.51 2.11 1.84
N THR A 102 -13.70 1.99 0.53
CA THR A 102 -14.83 2.56 -0.20
C THR A 102 -15.84 1.46 -0.53
N PRO A 103 -17.14 1.60 -0.20
CA PRO A 103 -18.15 0.58 -0.46
C PRO A 103 -18.38 0.28 -1.96
N LEU A 104 -18.57 -1.01 -2.25
CA LEU A 104 -18.93 -1.51 -3.57
C LEU A 104 -20.21 -2.36 -3.53
N THR A 105 -20.92 -2.37 -4.65
CA THR A 105 -21.95 -3.38 -4.90
C THR A 105 -21.32 -4.69 -5.38
N LEU A 106 -22.04 -5.81 -5.25
CA LEU A 106 -21.58 -7.10 -5.81
C LEU A 106 -21.28 -7.01 -7.32
N LYS A 107 -22.10 -6.25 -8.07
CA LYS A 107 -21.90 -6.04 -9.50
C LYS A 107 -20.56 -5.37 -9.79
N GLU A 108 -20.24 -4.31 -9.04
CA GLU A 108 -18.97 -3.57 -9.17
C GLU A 108 -17.77 -4.44 -8.78
N ALA A 109 -17.87 -5.17 -7.65
CA ALA A 109 -16.82 -6.07 -7.17
C ALA A 109 -16.51 -7.20 -8.15
N ALA A 110 -17.54 -7.85 -8.70
CA ALA A 110 -17.37 -8.93 -9.66
C ALA A 110 -16.81 -8.45 -11.00
N TRP A 111 -17.15 -7.23 -11.43
CA TRP A 111 -16.54 -6.63 -12.62
C TRP A 111 -15.05 -6.37 -12.40
N LEU A 112 -14.67 -5.74 -11.28
CA LEU A 112 -13.27 -5.47 -10.94
C LEU A 112 -12.41 -6.72 -10.92
N LEU A 113 -12.89 -7.79 -10.27
CA LEU A 113 -12.21 -9.07 -10.27
C LEU A 113 -12.00 -9.61 -11.69
N GLY A 114 -13.00 -9.46 -12.56
CA GLY A 114 -12.90 -9.85 -13.96
C GLY A 114 -11.84 -9.07 -14.72
N GLU A 115 -11.73 -7.76 -14.51
CA GLU A 115 -10.72 -6.91 -15.17
C GLU A 115 -9.30 -7.33 -14.79
N PHE A 116 -9.02 -7.60 -13.51
CA PHE A 116 -7.69 -8.03 -13.09
C PHE A 116 -7.35 -9.47 -13.52
N ILE A 117 -8.32 -10.37 -13.59
CA ILE A 117 -8.10 -11.70 -14.18
C ILE A 117 -7.75 -11.59 -15.66
N GLU A 118 -8.45 -10.73 -16.39
CA GLU A 118 -8.14 -10.48 -17.80
C GLU A 118 -6.79 -9.80 -17.97
N TYR A 119 -6.42 -8.88 -17.08
CA TYR A 119 -5.09 -8.29 -17.02
C TYR A 119 -4.00 -9.36 -16.87
N ASN A 120 -4.13 -10.27 -15.91
CA ASN A 120 -3.19 -11.40 -15.73
C ASN A 120 -3.10 -12.25 -17.00
N ARG A 121 -4.25 -12.56 -17.61
CA ARG A 121 -4.31 -13.36 -18.84
C ARG A 121 -3.58 -12.70 -20.01
N ILE A 122 -3.77 -11.39 -20.21
CA ILE A 122 -3.14 -10.62 -21.29
C ILE A 122 -1.62 -10.54 -21.08
N HIS A 123 -1.18 -10.39 -19.84
CA HIS A 123 0.24 -10.23 -19.49
C HIS A 123 0.96 -11.55 -19.17
N GLY A 124 0.28 -12.70 -19.25
CA GLY A 124 0.87 -14.00 -18.95
C GLY A 124 1.22 -14.21 -17.48
N ILE A 125 0.58 -13.47 -16.57
CA ILE A 125 0.80 -13.56 -15.13
C ILE A 125 -0.05 -14.70 -14.57
N PRO A 126 0.50 -15.61 -13.74
CA PRO A 126 -0.28 -16.66 -13.12
C PRO A 126 -1.34 -16.07 -12.16
N LEU A 127 -2.45 -16.77 -12.00
CA LEU A 127 -3.46 -16.42 -10.99
C LEU A 127 -3.06 -17.03 -9.64
N PRO A 128 -3.49 -16.43 -8.51
CA PRO A 128 -3.16 -16.94 -7.19
C PRO A 128 -3.74 -18.34 -6.96
N ALA A 129 -3.12 -19.08 -6.04
CA ALA A 129 -3.61 -20.37 -5.57
C ALA A 129 -5.04 -20.26 -4.99
N ASN A 130 -5.73 -21.39 -4.85
CA ASN A 130 -7.10 -21.46 -4.29
C ASN A 130 -8.19 -20.75 -5.12
N PHE A 131 -7.97 -20.58 -6.43
CA PHE A 131 -8.94 -20.00 -7.37
C PHE A 131 -10.30 -20.72 -7.46
N HIS A 132 -10.43 -21.94 -6.93
CA HIS A 132 -11.70 -22.66 -6.92
C HIS A 132 -12.78 -21.93 -6.09
N ASP A 133 -12.39 -21.24 -5.02
CA ASP A 133 -13.32 -20.56 -4.10
C ASP A 133 -13.93 -19.28 -4.68
N LEU A 134 -13.43 -18.80 -5.83
CA LEU A 134 -13.96 -17.60 -6.52
C LEU A 134 -14.59 -17.92 -7.88
N ALA A 135 -14.55 -19.17 -8.35
CA ALA A 135 -15.07 -19.56 -9.67
C ALA A 135 -16.56 -19.21 -9.87
N PHE A 136 -17.35 -19.16 -8.79
CA PHE A 136 -18.76 -18.78 -8.85
C PHE A 136 -18.97 -17.29 -9.14
N LEU A 137 -18.06 -16.42 -8.68
CA LEU A 137 -18.10 -14.98 -8.95
C LEU A 137 -17.91 -14.68 -10.44
N LEU A 138 -17.08 -15.46 -11.13
CA LEU A 138 -16.80 -15.28 -12.56
C LEU A 138 -18.00 -15.60 -13.45
N LYS A 139 -19.00 -16.32 -12.93
CA LYS A 139 -20.24 -16.61 -13.65
C LYS A 139 -21.15 -15.38 -13.76
N LEU A 140 -20.92 -14.35 -12.95
CA LEU A 140 -21.73 -13.13 -12.96
C LEU A 140 -21.65 -12.36 -14.27
N LYS A 141 -20.47 -12.32 -14.89
CA LYS A 141 -20.14 -11.56 -16.11
C LYS A 141 -20.96 -10.25 -16.24
N PRO A 142 -20.85 -9.33 -15.26
CA PRO A 142 -21.70 -8.16 -15.22
C PRO A 142 -21.34 -7.20 -16.36
N GLU A 143 -22.34 -6.71 -17.08
CA GLU A 143 -22.16 -5.62 -18.04
C GLU A 143 -22.27 -4.27 -17.32
N LEU A 144 -21.24 -3.44 -17.49
CA LEU A 144 -21.18 -2.07 -16.97
C LEU A 144 -21.09 -1.07 -18.11
N SER A 145 -21.84 0.02 -17.98
CA SER A 145 -21.70 1.22 -18.79
C SER A 145 -20.37 1.94 -18.50
N THR A 146 -19.92 2.78 -19.43
CA THR A 146 -18.69 3.57 -19.27
C THR A 146 -18.70 4.44 -18.02
N SER A 147 -19.85 5.01 -17.65
CA SER A 147 -19.98 5.82 -16.43
C SER A 147 -19.90 4.97 -15.16
N GLU A 148 -20.44 3.75 -15.15
CA GLU A 148 -20.27 2.83 -14.03
C GLU A 148 -18.79 2.45 -13.86
N LYS A 149 -18.07 2.15 -14.95
CA LYS A 149 -16.63 1.84 -14.91
C LYS A 149 -15.82 3.01 -14.36
N ALA A 150 -16.07 4.23 -14.84
CA ALA A 150 -15.40 5.44 -14.37
C ALA A 150 -15.64 5.67 -12.87
N ARG A 151 -16.87 5.48 -12.39
CA ARG A 151 -17.21 5.61 -10.97
C ARG A 151 -16.49 4.58 -10.10
N ILE A 152 -16.32 3.35 -10.58
CA ILE A 152 -15.58 2.32 -9.83
C ILE A 152 -14.11 2.71 -9.71
N PHE A 153 -13.51 3.20 -10.81
CA PHE A 153 -12.14 3.67 -10.80
C PHE A 153 -11.95 4.87 -9.85
N GLU A 154 -12.89 5.82 -9.85
CA GLU A 154 -12.89 6.95 -8.92
C GLU A 154 -12.98 6.49 -7.46
N LYS A 155 -13.84 5.51 -7.14
CA LYS A 155 -13.95 4.92 -5.79
C LYS A 155 -12.65 4.29 -5.30
N SER A 156 -11.81 3.80 -6.21
CA SER A 156 -10.52 3.20 -5.89
C SER A 156 -9.36 4.20 -5.90
N CYS A 157 -9.60 5.47 -6.22
CA CYS A 157 -8.58 6.52 -6.19
C CYS A 157 -8.70 7.40 -4.95
N ALA A 158 -7.55 7.86 -4.43
CA ALA A 158 -7.53 8.91 -3.43
C ALA A 158 -8.03 10.23 -4.03
N GLU A 159 -8.63 11.08 -3.18
CA GLU A 159 -9.02 12.43 -3.59
C GLU A 159 -7.76 13.26 -3.85
N ILE A 160 -7.73 13.97 -4.97
CA ILE A 160 -6.62 14.85 -5.33
C ILE A 160 -6.88 16.24 -4.73
N VAL A 161 -6.15 16.57 -3.66
CA VAL A 161 -6.41 17.77 -2.85
C VAL A 161 -5.65 19.00 -3.31
N ASN A 162 -4.54 18.85 -4.04
CA ASN A 162 -3.71 19.97 -4.51
C ASN A 162 -2.85 19.60 -5.74
N PHE A 163 -2.13 20.59 -6.30
CA PHE A 163 -1.28 20.41 -7.48
C PHE A 163 -0.09 19.48 -7.23
N ASN A 164 0.45 19.45 -6.02
CA ASN A 164 1.56 18.54 -5.68
C ASN A 164 1.07 17.09 -5.74
N ALA A 165 -0.07 16.80 -5.10
CA ALA A 165 -0.68 15.48 -5.13
C ALA A 165 -0.95 15.03 -6.58
N LEU A 166 -1.52 15.92 -7.40
CA LEU A 166 -1.77 15.63 -8.81
C LEU A 166 -0.48 15.29 -9.55
N ALA A 167 0.56 16.12 -9.42
CA ALA A 167 1.85 15.93 -10.09
C ALA A 167 2.57 14.66 -9.62
N ASN A 168 2.59 14.43 -8.30
CA ASN A 168 3.24 13.27 -7.69
C ASN A 168 2.55 11.98 -8.14
N TYR A 169 1.23 11.85 -7.98
CA TYR A 169 0.51 10.67 -8.46
C TYR A 169 0.67 10.49 -9.97
N PHE A 170 0.54 11.55 -10.78
CA PHE A 170 0.67 11.47 -12.23
C PHE A 170 2.05 10.93 -12.65
N LEU A 171 3.13 11.49 -12.10
CA LEU A 171 4.49 11.05 -12.42
C LEU A 171 4.77 9.64 -11.91
N MET A 172 4.28 9.26 -10.71
CA MET A 172 4.36 7.87 -10.24
C MET A 172 3.73 6.91 -11.25
N ARG A 173 2.52 7.23 -11.74
CA ARG A 173 1.81 6.38 -12.70
C ARG A 173 2.53 6.30 -14.06
N CYS A 174 3.11 7.40 -14.52
CA CYS A 174 3.90 7.42 -15.76
C CYS A 174 5.17 6.55 -15.64
N VAL A 175 5.88 6.65 -14.52
CA VAL A 175 7.09 5.88 -14.22
C VAL A 175 6.79 4.39 -14.01
N GLY A 176 5.71 4.07 -13.28
CA GLY A 176 5.22 2.70 -13.09
C GLY A 176 4.56 2.08 -14.33
N LYS A 177 4.49 2.82 -15.45
CA LYS A 177 3.85 2.41 -16.72
C LYS A 177 2.37 2.04 -16.57
N ASP A 178 1.72 2.59 -15.58
CA ASP A 178 0.29 2.44 -15.30
C ASP A 178 -0.50 3.57 -15.99
N PHE A 179 -0.56 3.48 -17.32
CA PHE A 179 -1.16 4.53 -18.15
C PHE A 179 -2.66 4.67 -17.96
N THR A 180 -3.34 3.65 -17.43
CA THR A 180 -4.77 3.76 -17.10
C THR A 180 -4.97 4.78 -15.98
N ALA A 181 -4.17 4.71 -14.92
CA ALA A 181 -4.24 5.68 -13.82
C ALA A 181 -3.64 7.04 -14.21
N ALA A 182 -2.57 7.07 -15.01
CA ALA A 182 -2.03 8.34 -15.52
C ALA A 182 -3.06 9.08 -16.38
N ALA A 183 -3.76 8.37 -17.28
CA ALA A 183 -4.82 8.93 -18.11
C ALA A 183 -6.02 9.40 -17.28
N PHE A 184 -6.35 8.71 -16.18
CA PHE A 184 -7.36 9.19 -15.24
C PHE A 184 -6.98 10.56 -14.66
N LEU A 185 -5.71 10.85 -14.41
CA LEU A 185 -5.22 12.13 -13.87
C LEU A 185 -5.03 13.22 -14.93
N ALA A 186 -5.17 12.89 -16.22
CA ALA A 186 -4.95 13.79 -17.33
C ALA A 186 -6.23 14.06 -18.14
N LYS A 187 -6.18 15.09 -18.99
CA LYS A 187 -7.20 15.32 -20.02
C LYS A 187 -7.04 14.27 -21.13
N PRO A 188 -8.11 13.88 -21.85
CA PRO A 188 -8.08 12.74 -22.78
C PRO A 188 -7.09 12.83 -23.95
N TRP A 189 -6.63 14.03 -24.29
CA TRP A 189 -5.69 14.28 -25.40
C TRP A 189 -4.21 14.24 -24.97
N VAL A 190 -3.92 14.14 -23.67
CA VAL A 190 -2.55 14.12 -23.16
C VAL A 190 -1.93 12.75 -23.41
N ASN A 191 -0.76 12.72 -24.05
CA ASN A 191 0.06 11.52 -24.06
C ASN A 191 0.69 11.34 -22.68
N VAL A 192 0.34 10.24 -22.01
CA VAL A 192 0.80 9.94 -20.65
C VAL A 192 2.09 9.11 -20.63
N ASP A 193 2.53 8.57 -21.77
CA ASP A 193 3.84 7.94 -21.87
C ASP A 193 4.92 8.98 -22.16
N ILE A 194 5.37 9.63 -21.09
CA ILE A 194 6.33 10.74 -21.14
C ILE A 194 7.79 10.26 -21.08
N LEU A 195 8.01 8.97 -20.83
CA LEU A 195 9.31 8.30 -20.72
C LEU A 195 9.28 6.99 -21.53
N PRO A 196 9.02 7.01 -22.85
CA PRO A 196 8.75 5.81 -23.64
C PRO A 196 9.89 4.78 -23.63
N ASP A 197 11.14 5.25 -23.53
CA ASP A 197 12.33 4.41 -23.51
C ASP A 197 12.60 3.74 -22.16
N PHE A 198 11.87 4.12 -21.11
CA PHE A 198 12.02 3.53 -19.79
C PHE A 198 11.19 2.25 -19.71
N SER A 199 11.72 1.23 -19.04
CA SER A 199 10.89 0.16 -18.50
C SER A 199 9.99 0.69 -17.39
N ARG A 200 9.14 -0.19 -16.83
CA ARG A 200 8.55 0.09 -15.52
C ARG A 200 9.66 0.40 -14.51
N GLY A 201 9.39 1.36 -13.65
CA GLY A 201 10.33 1.83 -12.65
C GLY A 201 9.63 2.38 -11.41
N THR A 202 10.41 2.93 -10.50
CA THR A 202 9.96 3.50 -9.23
C THR A 202 10.33 4.97 -9.13
N LEU A 203 9.37 5.80 -8.70
CA LEU A 203 9.60 7.21 -8.37
C LEU A 203 10.01 7.31 -6.88
N TYR A 204 11.27 7.57 -6.60
CA TYR A 204 11.75 7.69 -5.23
C TYR A 204 11.49 9.07 -4.61
N THR A 205 11.74 10.13 -5.37
CA THR A 205 11.53 11.50 -4.90
C THR A 205 10.96 12.35 -6.01
N ASN A 206 10.25 13.42 -5.62
CA ASN A 206 9.80 14.43 -6.55
C ASN A 206 9.69 15.80 -5.88
N ALA A 207 10.42 16.77 -6.40
CA ALA A 207 10.31 18.17 -6.02
C ALA A 207 9.40 18.90 -7.01
N VAL A 208 8.19 19.24 -6.58
CA VAL A 208 7.19 20.02 -7.32
C VAL A 208 7.37 21.51 -7.01
N ARG A 209 7.48 22.33 -8.06
CA ARG A 209 7.60 23.79 -7.96
C ARG A 209 6.55 24.44 -8.85
N ILE A 210 5.57 25.08 -8.22
CA ILE A 210 4.50 25.81 -8.92
C ILE A 210 5.10 27.01 -9.65
N CYS A 211 4.79 27.15 -10.93
CA CYS A 211 5.24 28.24 -11.78
C CYS A 211 4.49 29.55 -11.50
N LYS A 212 5.00 30.66 -12.03
CA LYS A 212 4.42 32.00 -11.80
C LYS A 212 3.01 32.16 -12.36
N ASP A 213 2.67 31.43 -13.42
CA ASP A 213 1.35 31.39 -14.03
C ASP A 213 0.30 30.73 -13.12
N ARG A 214 0.74 29.95 -12.11
CA ARG A 214 -0.10 29.14 -11.22
C ARG A 214 -1.00 28.13 -11.95
N GLU A 215 -0.65 27.81 -13.18
CA GLU A 215 -1.32 26.82 -14.03
C GLU A 215 -0.34 25.75 -14.51
N SER A 216 0.93 25.87 -14.14
CA SER A 216 1.95 24.88 -14.42
C SER A 216 2.85 24.60 -13.22
N VAL A 217 3.48 23.42 -13.26
CA VAL A 217 4.47 22.98 -12.28
C VAL A 217 5.70 22.45 -12.99
N ASN A 218 6.87 22.73 -12.41
CA ASN A 218 8.11 22.06 -12.76
C ASN A 218 8.41 20.99 -11.71
N CYS A 219 8.78 19.81 -12.17
CA CYS A 219 9.08 18.65 -11.34
C CYS A 219 10.53 18.25 -11.55
N ARG A 220 11.21 17.89 -10.46
CA ARG A 220 12.52 17.22 -10.49
C ARG A 220 12.41 15.94 -9.71
N SER A 221 12.56 14.82 -10.39
CA SER A 221 12.30 13.48 -9.87
C SER A 221 13.57 12.65 -9.84
N LEU A 222 13.74 11.84 -8.80
CA LEU A 222 14.67 10.70 -8.82
C LEU A 222 13.88 9.44 -9.14
N VAL A 223 14.24 8.78 -10.23
CA VAL A 223 13.56 7.60 -10.76
C VAL A 223 14.57 6.47 -10.90
N GLU A 224 14.15 5.26 -10.55
CA GLU A 224 14.85 4.03 -10.91
C GLU A 224 14.06 3.31 -12.00
N ALA A 225 14.76 2.82 -13.02
CA ALA A 225 14.18 1.97 -14.05
C ALA A 225 15.26 1.05 -14.61
N ALA A 226 14.98 -0.26 -14.63
CA ALA A 226 15.91 -1.31 -15.06
C ALA A 226 17.25 -1.25 -14.31
N ASP A 227 17.18 -1.16 -12.97
CA ASP A 227 18.31 -1.14 -12.04
C ASP A 227 19.25 0.05 -12.27
N LYS A 228 18.73 1.15 -12.83
CA LYS A 228 19.49 2.37 -13.10
C LYS A 228 18.73 3.59 -12.61
N TYR A 229 19.47 4.55 -12.08
CA TYR A 229 18.92 5.77 -11.53
C TYR A 229 19.02 6.94 -12.50
N TYR A 230 17.99 7.77 -12.51
CA TYR A 230 17.89 8.96 -13.35
C TYR A 230 17.31 10.13 -12.57
N VAL A 231 17.88 11.31 -12.78
CA VAL A 231 17.22 12.57 -12.44
C VAL A 231 16.43 13.03 -13.66
N VAL A 232 15.11 13.05 -13.53
CA VAL A 232 14.17 13.47 -14.58
C VAL A 232 13.62 14.85 -14.23
N SER A 233 13.67 15.78 -15.17
CA SER A 233 12.97 17.06 -15.06
C SER A 233 11.78 17.07 -16.00
N SER A 234 10.61 17.46 -15.48
CA SER A 234 9.36 17.46 -16.24
C SER A 234 8.61 18.76 -16.03
N HIS A 235 7.84 19.18 -17.04
CA HIS A 235 6.94 20.32 -16.99
C HIS A 235 5.50 19.84 -17.20
N LEU A 236 4.60 20.22 -16.27
CA LEU A 236 3.19 19.84 -16.34
C LEU A 236 2.32 21.10 -16.36
N LYS A 237 1.33 21.14 -17.25
CA LYS A 237 0.23 22.12 -17.21
C LYS A 237 -1.01 21.49 -16.60
N ILE A 238 -1.74 22.28 -15.82
CA ILE A 238 -2.88 21.84 -15.02
C ILE A 238 -4.10 22.69 -15.39
N GLU A 239 -5.22 22.03 -15.67
CA GLU A 239 -6.53 22.64 -15.92
C GLU A 239 -7.60 21.79 -15.23
N ASP A 240 -8.47 22.42 -14.43
CA ASP A 240 -9.54 21.75 -13.67
C ASP A 240 -9.05 20.55 -12.82
N MET A 241 -7.90 20.68 -12.15
CA MET A 241 -7.28 19.60 -11.38
C MET A 241 -6.98 18.33 -12.20
N LYS A 242 -6.69 18.51 -13.50
CA LYS A 242 -6.17 17.47 -14.40
C LYS A 242 -4.94 17.98 -15.13
N ILE A 243 -4.04 17.07 -15.49
CA ILE A 243 -2.91 17.39 -16.36
C ILE A 243 -3.45 17.67 -17.77
N SER A 244 -3.21 18.86 -18.31
CA SER A 244 -3.65 19.28 -19.65
C SER A 244 -2.54 19.25 -20.69
N ALA A 245 -1.28 19.26 -20.25
CA ALA A 245 -0.09 18.98 -21.05
C ALA A 245 1.05 18.48 -20.15
N CYS A 246 1.92 17.63 -20.68
CA CYS A 246 3.11 17.16 -19.98
C CYS A 246 4.28 17.06 -20.97
N GLU A 247 5.48 17.41 -20.50
CA GLU A 247 6.73 17.28 -21.23
C GLU A 247 7.82 16.77 -20.29
N CYS A 248 8.59 15.78 -20.74
CA CYS A 248 9.88 15.46 -20.14
C CYS A 248 10.92 16.42 -20.72
N VAL A 249 11.48 17.29 -19.87
CA VAL A 249 12.40 18.35 -20.27
C VAL A 249 13.83 17.84 -20.37
N SER A 250 14.24 16.97 -19.44
CA SER A 250 15.58 16.39 -19.44
C SER A 250 15.64 15.10 -18.63
N ILE A 251 16.50 14.19 -19.07
CA ILE A 251 16.83 12.94 -18.36
C ILE A 251 18.34 12.92 -18.16
N LEU A 252 18.78 12.77 -16.90
CA LEU A 252 20.19 12.67 -16.55
C LEU A 252 20.42 11.33 -15.83
N PRO A 253 21.16 10.37 -16.40
CA PRO A 253 21.57 9.18 -15.65
C PRO A 253 22.47 9.58 -14.49
N VAL A 254 22.26 8.94 -13.34
CA VAL A 254 23.09 9.11 -12.14
C VAL A 254 23.54 7.75 -11.63
N THR A 255 24.69 7.73 -10.96
CA THR A 255 25.21 6.53 -10.32
C THR A 255 24.41 6.17 -9.07
N GLU A 256 24.48 4.91 -8.64
CA GLU A 256 23.90 4.45 -7.37
C GLU A 256 24.38 5.30 -6.18
N LYS A 257 25.65 5.70 -6.17
CA LYS A 257 26.22 6.57 -5.12
C LYS A 257 25.59 7.96 -5.12
N GLU A 258 25.35 8.55 -6.29
CA GLU A 258 24.67 9.84 -6.39
C GLU A 258 23.19 9.74 -6.00
N ALA A 259 22.53 8.64 -6.36
CA ALA A 259 21.17 8.36 -5.91
C ALA A 259 21.10 8.21 -4.39
N TYR A 260 22.03 7.44 -3.79
CA TYR A 260 22.16 7.28 -2.35
C TYR A 260 22.33 8.64 -1.64
N LEU A 261 23.22 9.50 -2.14
CA LEU A 261 23.40 10.86 -1.59
C LEU A 261 22.13 11.72 -1.66
N GLN A 262 21.30 11.56 -2.71
CA GLN A 262 20.01 12.26 -2.83
C GLN A 262 18.92 11.67 -1.94
N LEU A 263 19.01 10.38 -1.61
CA LEU A 263 18.10 9.68 -0.71
C LEU A 263 18.54 9.75 0.75
N SER A 264 19.76 10.20 1.02
CA SER A 264 20.30 10.35 2.36
C SER A 264 19.42 11.26 3.20
N HIS A 265 18.99 10.74 4.34
CA HIS A 265 18.18 11.43 5.31
C HIS A 265 18.59 11.01 6.71
N ALA A 266 18.21 11.81 7.71
CA ALA A 266 18.48 11.46 9.08
C ALA A 266 17.73 10.18 9.48
N GLU A 267 18.40 9.30 10.21
CA GLU A 267 17.79 8.10 10.79
C GLU A 267 18.01 8.10 12.29
N PHE A 268 16.92 7.91 13.04
CA PHE A 268 16.94 7.87 14.49
C PHE A 268 16.79 6.42 14.93
N ILE A 269 17.74 5.92 15.72
CA ILE A 269 17.73 4.53 16.18
C ILE A 269 17.87 4.47 17.70
N THR A 270 16.97 3.75 18.35
CA THR A 270 17.05 3.42 19.78
C THR A 270 17.20 1.91 19.95
N ILE A 271 18.17 1.52 20.76
CA ILE A 271 18.52 0.13 21.05
C ILE A 271 17.98 -0.26 22.42
N TYR A 272 17.36 -1.42 22.51
CA TYR A 272 16.96 -2.06 23.76
C TYR A 272 17.54 -3.47 23.82
N SER A 273 17.89 -3.93 25.03
CA SER A 273 17.87 -5.37 25.31
C SER A 273 16.48 -5.76 25.76
N PHE A 274 15.98 -6.85 25.19
CA PHE A 274 14.66 -7.40 25.41
C PHE A 274 14.77 -8.79 26.04
N ASP A 275 14.17 -8.95 27.22
CA ASP A 275 14.12 -10.20 27.98
C ASP A 275 12.80 -10.95 27.70
N GLY A 276 12.58 -11.28 26.43
CA GLY A 276 11.41 -12.00 25.95
C GLY A 276 11.67 -12.66 24.59
N GLY A 277 10.67 -13.33 24.04
CA GLY A 277 10.76 -14.00 22.74
C GLY A 277 10.23 -13.14 21.58
N ILE A 278 10.65 -13.44 20.36
CA ILE A 278 10.11 -12.80 19.14
C ILE A 278 8.57 -12.87 19.09
N ASP A 279 7.99 -13.97 19.55
CA ASP A 279 6.54 -14.18 19.56
C ASP A 279 5.79 -13.24 20.51
N ASP A 280 6.47 -12.60 21.46
CA ASP A 280 5.89 -11.58 22.32
C ASP A 280 5.57 -10.29 21.53
N PHE A 281 6.20 -10.08 20.37
CA PHE A 281 5.89 -8.99 19.45
C PHE A 281 4.67 -9.36 18.60
N SER A 282 3.51 -8.86 19.00
CA SER A 282 2.27 -9.07 18.27
C SER A 282 1.34 -7.87 18.38
N SER A 283 0.32 -7.84 17.52
CA SER A 283 -0.81 -6.90 17.61
C SER A 283 -1.45 -6.84 19.01
N SER A 284 -1.35 -7.93 19.79
CA SER A 284 -1.92 -8.03 21.14
C SER A 284 -1.07 -7.39 22.24
N SER A 285 0.23 -7.23 22.01
CA SER A 285 1.18 -6.61 22.92
C SER A 285 1.43 -5.14 22.55
N MET A 286 1.40 -4.81 21.25
CA MET A 286 1.66 -3.47 20.72
C MET A 286 0.68 -3.05 19.63
N ARG A 287 -0.05 -1.97 19.88
CA ARG A 287 -1.07 -1.45 18.95
C ARG A 287 -0.52 -1.03 17.57
N LEU A 288 0.75 -0.61 17.48
CA LEU A 288 1.33 -0.22 16.20
C LEU A 288 1.69 -1.41 15.32
N LEU A 289 1.87 -2.60 15.90
CA LEU A 289 2.09 -3.82 15.12
C LEU A 289 0.84 -4.32 14.42
N ASN A 290 -0.34 -3.77 14.75
CA ASN A 290 -1.57 -4.14 14.06
C ASN A 290 -1.39 -4.06 12.54
N ASN A 291 -0.75 -3.01 12.03
CA ASN A 291 -0.65 -2.78 10.59
C ASN A 291 0.78 -2.94 10.06
N ALA A 292 1.64 -3.65 10.79
CA ALA A 292 3.03 -3.83 10.39
C ALA A 292 3.14 -4.88 9.27
N ALA A 293 4.03 -4.62 8.31
CA ALA A 293 4.53 -5.67 7.43
C ALA A 293 5.64 -6.42 8.16
N GLU A 294 5.54 -7.76 8.21
CA GLU A 294 6.49 -8.63 8.90
C GLU A 294 7.42 -9.31 7.90
N HIS A 295 8.71 -9.29 8.19
CA HIS A 295 9.76 -9.94 7.40
C HIS A 295 10.69 -10.73 8.32
N ASP A 296 10.91 -12.02 8.01
CA ASP A 296 11.86 -12.87 8.72
C ASP A 296 13.25 -12.68 8.11
N GLU A 297 14.12 -11.91 8.77
CA GLU A 297 15.39 -11.42 8.22
C GLU A 297 16.46 -11.29 9.32
N HIS A 298 17.74 -11.46 8.97
CA HIS A 298 18.91 -11.25 9.85
C HIS A 298 18.91 -12.00 11.19
N GLY A 299 18.45 -13.25 11.20
CA GLY A 299 18.36 -14.04 12.44
C GLY A 299 17.41 -13.39 13.43
N GLY A 300 16.28 -12.90 12.92
CA GLY A 300 15.33 -12.09 13.65
C GLY A 300 14.07 -11.83 12.84
N LYS A 301 13.28 -10.86 13.32
CA LYS A 301 12.05 -10.41 12.67
C LYS A 301 12.00 -8.88 12.61
N THR A 302 11.70 -8.37 11.42
CA THR A 302 11.50 -6.96 11.12
C THR A 302 10.01 -6.66 10.98
N PHE A 303 9.55 -5.63 11.68
CA PHE A 303 8.20 -5.08 11.61
C PHE A 303 8.26 -3.67 11.04
N MET A 304 7.87 -3.50 9.78
CA MET A 304 7.80 -2.21 9.11
C MET A 304 6.41 -1.58 9.32
N ILE A 305 6.36 -0.38 9.90
CA ILE A 305 5.11 0.31 10.20
C ILE A 305 4.96 1.49 9.26
N TYR A 306 3.91 1.50 8.46
CA TYR A 306 3.59 2.58 7.53
C TYR A 306 2.67 3.63 8.15
N HIS A 307 2.64 4.81 7.54
CA HIS A 307 1.67 5.83 7.87
C HIS A 307 0.26 5.38 7.46
N PRO A 308 -0.79 5.73 8.24
CA PRO A 308 -2.16 5.29 7.95
C PRO A 308 -2.80 6.02 6.77
N ASN A 309 -2.09 6.94 6.12
CA ASN A 309 -2.57 7.70 4.97
C ASN A 309 -1.41 8.16 4.07
N ASN A 310 -1.75 8.42 2.81
CA ASN A 310 -0.82 8.89 1.78
C ASN A 310 -0.65 10.43 1.74
N SER A 311 -0.79 11.13 2.89
CA SER A 311 -0.68 12.61 2.92
C SER A 311 0.71 13.14 2.57
N HIS A 312 1.74 12.30 2.63
CA HIS A 312 3.09 12.64 2.17
C HIS A 312 3.12 12.95 0.66
N VAL A 313 2.16 12.44 -0.12
CA VAL A 313 2.00 12.71 -1.57
C VAL A 313 1.51 14.15 -1.81
N ASP A 314 0.91 14.80 -0.81
CA ASP A 314 0.39 16.17 -0.93
C ASP A 314 1.50 17.24 -0.81
N LEU A 315 2.71 16.81 -0.44
CA LEU A 315 3.85 17.68 -0.18
C LEU A 315 4.56 18.09 -1.47
N PRO A 316 5.12 19.32 -1.53
CA PRO A 316 5.90 19.77 -2.68
C PRO A 316 7.23 19.04 -2.81
N ASP A 317 7.76 18.48 -1.73
CA ASP A 317 8.92 17.60 -1.75
C ASP A 317 8.44 16.21 -1.30
N TYR A 318 8.14 15.37 -2.28
CA TYR A 318 7.75 13.99 -2.08
C TYR A 318 8.98 13.10 -1.93
N TYR A 319 8.91 12.19 -0.97
CA TYR A 319 9.88 11.14 -0.75
C TYR A 319 9.13 9.84 -0.47
N LEU A 320 9.48 8.77 -1.17
CA LEU A 320 8.86 7.45 -1.01
C LEU A 320 9.01 6.94 0.42
N TYR A 321 10.18 7.14 1.04
CA TYR A 321 10.44 6.70 2.42
C TYR A 321 9.59 7.43 3.47
N ASN A 322 8.95 8.57 3.15
CA ASN A 322 8.05 9.25 4.08
C ASN A 322 6.73 8.48 4.30
N ASP A 323 6.48 7.42 3.54
CA ASP A 323 5.38 6.50 3.83
C ASP A 323 5.66 5.61 5.06
N LEU A 324 6.94 5.40 5.39
CA LEU A 324 7.38 4.62 6.54
C LEU A 324 7.33 5.48 7.82
N LEU A 325 6.52 5.06 8.80
CA LEU A 325 6.54 5.64 10.15
C LEU A 325 7.80 5.21 10.91
N GLY A 326 8.20 3.96 10.76
CA GLY A 326 9.46 3.40 11.24
C GLY A 326 9.39 1.89 11.44
N ILE A 327 10.42 1.33 12.06
CA ILE A 327 10.74 -0.09 12.08
C ILE A 327 10.99 -0.54 13.52
N TYR A 328 10.49 -1.74 13.86
CA TYR A 328 11.04 -2.55 14.94
C TYR A 328 11.77 -3.74 14.34
N HIS A 329 13.02 -3.95 14.70
CA HIS A 329 13.75 -5.17 14.34
C HIS A 329 14.24 -5.83 15.61
N ILE A 330 13.87 -7.10 15.82
CA ILE A 330 14.31 -7.89 16.95
C ILE A 330 15.12 -9.08 16.44
N ASN A 331 16.32 -9.26 16.96
CA ASN A 331 17.16 -10.42 16.64
C ASN A 331 17.02 -11.56 17.67
N ASP A 332 17.54 -12.72 17.33
CA ASP A 332 17.51 -13.94 18.15
C ASP A 332 18.25 -13.78 19.49
N ASN A 333 19.15 -12.79 19.61
CA ASN A 333 19.92 -12.50 20.81
C ASN A 333 19.18 -11.58 21.80
N GLY A 334 17.94 -11.17 21.47
CA GLY A 334 17.15 -10.26 22.30
C GLY A 334 17.60 -8.80 22.20
N GLU A 335 18.28 -8.40 21.13
CA GLU A 335 18.48 -6.99 20.80
C GLU A 335 17.28 -6.50 19.98
N LEU A 336 16.66 -5.42 20.45
CA LEU A 336 15.59 -4.72 19.74
C LEU A 336 16.11 -3.38 19.24
N LEU A 337 16.08 -3.20 17.92
CA LEU A 337 16.31 -1.93 17.24
C LEU A 337 14.97 -1.27 16.92
N VAL A 338 14.86 0.00 17.27
CA VAL A 338 13.72 0.84 16.92
C VAL A 338 14.25 1.95 16.05
N ALA A 339 13.83 2.01 14.79
CA ALA A 339 14.32 2.99 13.83
C ALA A 339 13.20 3.84 13.24
N ALA A 340 13.46 5.10 12.94
CA ALA A 340 12.55 5.92 12.16
C ALA A 340 13.30 7.01 11.39
N PRO A 341 12.78 7.44 10.22
CA PRO A 341 13.38 8.52 9.43
C PRO A 341 13.14 9.92 10.02
N THR A 342 12.35 10.03 11.11
CA THR A 342 12.04 11.32 11.73
C THR A 342 12.02 11.24 13.24
N LEU A 343 12.41 12.35 13.90
CA LEU A 343 12.35 12.49 15.36
C LEU A 343 10.92 12.28 15.92
N ARG A 344 9.90 12.66 15.14
CA ARG A 344 8.50 12.42 15.51
C ARG A 344 8.14 10.94 15.42
N GLY A 345 8.63 10.25 14.39
CA GLY A 345 8.44 8.82 14.19
C GLY A 345 9.04 8.01 15.34
N ILE A 346 10.32 8.22 15.63
CA ILE A 346 11.02 7.47 16.69
C ILE A 346 10.35 7.67 18.05
N ARG A 347 9.99 8.91 18.42
CA ARG A 347 9.26 9.19 19.67
C ARG A 347 7.92 8.48 19.76
N LYS A 348 7.22 8.31 18.62
CA LYS A 348 5.94 7.61 18.59
C LYS A 348 6.13 6.11 18.80
N LEU A 349 7.19 5.53 18.25
CA LEU A 349 7.56 4.13 18.45
C LEU A 349 7.99 3.87 19.90
N GLU A 350 8.90 4.69 20.43
CA GLU A 350 9.35 4.61 21.82
C GLU A 350 8.20 4.78 22.81
N LEU A 351 7.29 5.73 22.55
CA LEU A 351 6.07 5.89 23.35
C LEU A 351 5.19 4.63 23.29
N ASN A 352 5.05 4.03 22.10
CA ASN A 352 4.27 2.81 21.94
C ASN A 352 4.86 1.64 22.74
N LEU A 353 6.17 1.46 22.72
CA LEU A 353 6.87 0.49 23.58
C LEU A 353 6.65 0.81 25.06
N ASN A 354 6.78 2.08 25.46
CA ASN A 354 6.66 2.49 26.86
C ASN A 354 5.26 2.28 27.46
N ILE A 355 4.20 2.37 26.65
CA ILE A 355 2.82 2.09 27.09
C ILE A 355 2.38 0.66 26.81
N SER A 356 3.24 -0.17 26.21
CA SER A 356 2.94 -1.56 25.88
C SER A 356 3.09 -2.49 27.08
N LYS A 357 2.60 -3.73 26.92
CA LYS A 357 2.84 -4.82 27.88
C LYS A 357 4.30 -5.27 27.93
N LEU A 358 5.10 -4.91 26.92
CA LEU A 358 6.51 -5.32 26.78
C LEU A 358 7.45 -4.43 27.59
N LYS A 359 7.00 -3.25 28.05
CA LYS A 359 7.84 -2.31 28.81
C LYS A 359 8.64 -2.95 29.97
N PRO A 360 8.08 -3.84 30.79
CA PRO A 360 8.83 -4.46 31.88
C PRO A 360 10.02 -5.32 31.43
N LEU A 361 10.03 -5.77 30.17
CA LEU A 361 11.07 -6.63 29.58
C LEU A 361 12.14 -5.82 28.81
N LEU A 362 11.99 -4.50 28.72
CA LEU A 362 12.83 -3.64 27.88
C LEU A 362 13.78 -2.79 28.71
N ASN A 363 15.08 -2.92 28.42
CA ASN A 363 16.13 -2.07 28.99
C ASN A 363 16.83 -1.29 27.86
N ALA A 364 16.72 0.04 27.88
CA ALA A 364 17.35 0.89 26.87
C ALA A 364 18.88 0.83 26.99
N LYS A 365 19.55 0.67 25.85
CA LYS A 365 21.03 0.62 25.74
C LYS A 365 21.60 1.92 25.20
N GLY A 366 20.90 2.59 24.29
CA GLY A 366 21.31 3.86 23.72
C GLY A 366 20.35 4.36 22.65
N SER A 367 20.47 5.65 22.32
CA SER A 367 19.74 6.30 21.24
C SER A 367 20.72 7.12 20.41
N PHE A 368 20.57 7.06 19.09
CA PHE A 368 21.50 7.62 18.12
C PHE A 368 20.73 8.36 17.03
N GLU A 369 21.33 9.41 16.52
CA GLU A 369 20.91 10.12 15.31
C GLU A 369 22.04 9.98 14.30
N PHE A 370 21.71 9.44 13.13
CA PHE A 370 22.60 9.31 12.00
C PHE A 370 22.19 10.31 10.93
N ASN A 371 23.16 10.86 10.19
CA ASN A 371 22.89 11.79 9.09
C ASN A 371 22.50 11.07 7.78
N GLU A 372 22.62 9.75 7.77
CA GLU A 372 22.29 8.86 6.67
C GLU A 372 21.65 7.58 7.22
N PRO A 373 20.86 6.84 6.42
CA PRO A 373 20.27 5.58 6.84
C PRO A 373 21.35 4.50 7.03
N VAL A 374 21.40 3.90 8.21
CA VAL A 374 22.38 2.88 8.61
C VAL A 374 21.73 1.56 9.00
N LEU A 375 20.43 1.52 9.32
CA LEU A 375 19.76 0.28 9.73
C LEU A 375 19.86 -0.78 8.64
N ILE A 376 19.53 -0.44 7.38
CA ILE A 376 19.62 -1.39 6.26
C ILE A 376 21.06 -1.88 6.08
N GLN A 377 22.06 -1.00 6.22
CA GLN A 377 23.47 -1.40 6.11
C GLN A 377 23.85 -2.42 7.19
N TYR A 378 23.37 -2.22 8.42
CA TYR A 378 23.54 -3.20 9.49
C TYR A 378 22.84 -4.51 9.16
N LEU A 379 21.57 -4.42 8.75
CA LEU A 379 20.78 -5.55 8.29
C LEU A 379 21.31 -6.13 6.98
N GLU A 380 22.36 -5.64 6.33
CA GLU A 380 22.98 -6.36 5.20
C GLU A 380 24.39 -6.85 5.55
N SER A 381 24.84 -6.52 6.77
CA SER A 381 26.16 -6.84 7.27
C SER A 381 26.20 -8.20 7.95
N ALA A 382 27.42 -8.64 8.25
CA ALA A 382 27.67 -9.85 9.04
C ALA A 382 27.70 -9.60 10.56
N PHE A 383 27.40 -8.39 11.02
CA PHE A 383 27.39 -8.06 12.45
C PHE A 383 26.14 -8.63 13.12
N THR A 384 26.31 -9.09 14.37
CA THR A 384 25.22 -9.65 15.19
C THR A 384 24.82 -8.75 16.35
N ASP A 385 25.50 -7.60 16.49
CA ASP A 385 25.32 -6.60 17.54
C ASP A 385 25.47 -5.22 16.91
N PHE A 386 24.47 -4.36 17.12
CA PHE A 386 24.41 -3.07 16.42
C PHE A 386 25.46 -2.07 16.94
N LEU A 387 25.81 -2.12 18.23
CA LEU A 387 26.85 -1.25 18.78
C LEU A 387 28.23 -1.57 18.19
N SER A 388 28.53 -2.86 18.00
CA SER A 388 29.75 -3.32 17.34
C SER A 388 29.83 -2.87 15.88
N PHE A 389 28.69 -2.88 15.16
CA PHE A 389 28.60 -2.33 13.81
C PHE A 389 28.87 -0.82 13.80
N ILE A 390 28.25 -0.06 14.71
CA ILE A 390 28.47 1.38 14.83
C ILE A 390 29.96 1.70 15.05
N ASP A 391 30.63 0.95 15.92
CA ASP A 391 32.04 1.20 16.23
C ASP A 391 32.96 0.88 15.04
N ALA A 392 32.60 -0.07 14.18
CA ALA A 392 33.31 -0.35 12.94
C ALA A 392 33.17 0.80 11.92
N ILE A 393 31.96 1.29 11.68
CA ILE A 393 31.72 2.35 10.68
C ILE A 393 32.18 3.74 11.13
N LYS A 394 32.45 3.94 12.43
CA LYS A 394 33.10 5.16 12.94
C LYS A 394 34.61 5.19 12.69
N ALA A 395 35.22 4.03 12.48
CA ALA A 395 36.66 3.88 12.33
C ALA A 395 37.14 4.04 10.87
N ASP A 396 36.20 3.97 9.92
CA ASP A 396 36.36 4.33 8.51
C ASP A 396 35.98 5.79 8.26
#